data_AF-A0A7W6MIL5-F1
#
_entry.id   AF-A0A7W6MIL5-F1
#
_cell.length_a   1.000
_cell.length_b   1.000
_cell.length_c   1.000
_cell.angle_alpha   90.00
_cell.angle_beta   90.00
_cell.angle_gamma   90.00
#
_symmetry.space_group_name_H-M   'P 1'
#
loop_
_entity.id
_entity.type
_entity.pdbx_description
1 polymer ?
#
loop_
_entity_poly.entity_id
_entity_poly.type
_entity_poly.pdbx_seq_one_letter_code
_entity_poly.pdbx_strand_id
1 'polypeptide(L)' 'MKEQDLKELGEAILKETRADITPKQLIRAVMKSHPQATKKEIVRAAFYALIAHAGNDPEKAGILQDFAITQRADEIE' A
#
# COMPACT_ATOMS: atom_id res chain seq x y z
N MET A 1 4.00 16.37 1.52
CA MET A 1 4.57 15.35 0.63
C MET A 1 4.06 15.56 -0.78
N LYS A 2 4.95 15.67 -1.77
CA LYS A 2 4.58 15.82 -3.18
C LYS A 2 4.16 14.45 -3.75
N GLU A 3 3.44 14.44 -4.87
CA GLU A 3 3.06 13.19 -5.56
C GLU A 3 4.29 12.36 -5.97
N GLN A 4 5.39 13.02 -6.32
CA GLN A 4 6.65 12.36 -6.64
C GLN A 4 7.22 11.58 -5.45
N ASP A 5 7.11 12.11 -4.22
CA ASP A 5 7.56 11.42 -3.00
C ASP A 5 6.66 10.21 -2.68
N LEU A 6 5.35 10.31 -2.93
CA LEU A 6 4.40 9.20 -2.80
C LEU A 6 4.71 8.06 -3.77
N LYS A 7 5.03 8.42 -5.02
CA LYS A 7 5.39 7.45 -6.05
C LYS A 7 6.70 6.75 -5.72
N GLU A 8 7.72 7.50 -5.30
CA GLU A 8 9.02 6.93 -4.94
C GLU A 8 8.92 5.99 -3.73
N LEU A 9 8.15 6.37 -2.71
CA LEU A 9 7.84 5.49 -1.58
C LEU A 9 7.05 4.26 -2.02
N GLY A 10 6.10 4.41 -2.95
CA GLY A 10 5.32 3.32 -3.52
C GLY A 10 6.19 2.28 -4.23
N GLU A 11 7.13 2.73 -5.07
CA GLU A 11 8.10 1.86 -5.75
C GLU A 11 9.03 1.15 -4.75
N ALA A 12 9.48 1.85 -3.71
CA ALA A 12 10.27 1.26 -2.63
C ALA A 12 9.47 0.18 -1.87
N ILE A 13 8.20 0.44 -1.57
CA ILE A 13 7.30 -0.54 -0.94
C ILE A 13 7.15 -1.79 -1.81
N LEU A 14 6.95 -1.63 -3.12
CA LEU A 14 6.82 -2.77 -4.04
C LEU A 14 8.11 -3.59 -4.13
N LYS A 15 9.27 -2.94 -4.13
CA LYS A 15 10.58 -3.61 -4.17
C LYS A 15 10.90 -4.40 -2.90
N GLU A 16 10.47 -3.91 -1.74
CA GLU A 16 10.65 -4.56 -0.44
C GLU A 16 9.56 -5.61 -0.15
N THR A 17 8.46 -5.60 -0.90
CA THR A 17 7.37 -6.57 -0.74
C THR A 17 7.82 -7.96 -1.20
N ARG A 18 7.76 -8.93 -0.29
CA ARG A 18 8.08 -10.35 -0.52
C ARG A 18 7.01 -11.23 0.13
N ALA A 19 6.86 -12.48 -0.31
CA ALA A 19 5.79 -13.37 0.18
C ALA A 19 5.85 -13.63 1.70
N ASP A 20 7.02 -13.50 2.33
CA ASP A 20 7.30 -13.77 3.73
C ASP A 20 7.39 -12.51 4.62
N ILE A 21 7.22 -11.30 4.05
CA ILE A 21 7.42 -10.05 4.80
C ILE A 21 6.19 -9.68 5.63
N THR A 22 6.39 -9.40 6.92
CA THR A 22 5.31 -8.86 7.77
C THR A 22 5.14 -7.35 7.56
N PRO A 23 3.94 -6.77 7.81
CA PRO A 23 3.72 -5.32 7.70
C PRO A 23 4.71 -4.48 8.51
N LYS A 24 5.11 -4.97 9.70
CA LYS A 24 6.08 -4.29 10.56
C LYS A 24 7.50 -4.32 9.97
N GLN A 25 7.89 -5.43 9.36
CA GLN A 25 9.18 -5.54 8.67
C GLN A 25 9.20 -4.68 7.41
N LEU A 26 8.11 -4.64 6.64
CA LEU A 26 7.97 -3.80 5.46
C LEU A 26 8.12 -2.31 5.80
N ILE A 27 7.40 -1.83 6.82
CA ILE A 27 7.55 -0.43 7.29
C ILE A 27 8.99 -0.14 7.70
N ARG A 28 9.64 -1.05 8.44
CA ARG A 28 11.05 -0.88 8.85
C ARG A 28 12.01 -0.87 7.66
N ALA A 29 11.79 -1.72 6.66
CA ALA A 29 12.61 -1.78 5.45
C ALA A 29 12.48 -0.47 4.66
N VAL A 30 11.25 0.02 4.47
CA VAL A 30 10.99 1.29 3.78
C VAL A 30 11.57 2.48 4.55
N MET A 31 11.41 2.53 5.87
CA MET A 31 12.03 3.58 6.71
C MET A 31 13.55 3.52 6.72
N LYS A 32 14.16 2.35 6.51
CA LYS A 32 15.62 2.23 6.39
C LYS A 32 16.13 2.87 5.11
N SER A 33 15.38 2.75 4.01
CA SER A 33 15.70 3.37 2.72
C SER A 33 15.25 4.83 2.63
N HIS A 34 14.19 5.20 3.37
CA HIS A 34 13.61 6.56 3.41
C HIS A 34 13.43 7.01 4.88
N PRO A 35 14.52 7.40 5.57
CA PRO A 35 14.48 7.75 7.00
C PRO A 35 13.60 8.97 7.32
N GLN A 36 13.36 9.84 6.34
CA GLN A 36 12.47 10.99 6.43
C GLN A 36 10.98 10.62 6.37
N ALA A 37 10.63 9.40 5.92
CA ALA A 37 9.25 9.00 5.73
C ALA A 37 8.60 8.59 7.04
N THR A 38 7.45 9.19 7.34
CA THR A 38 6.64 8.81 8.49
C THR A 38 5.83 7.55 8.19
N LYS A 39 5.43 6.81 9.24
CA LYS A 39 4.55 5.65 9.11
C LYS A 39 3.26 5.96 8.34
N LYS A 40 2.69 7.17 8.53
CA LYS A 40 1.48 7.61 7.82
C LYS A 40 1.74 7.77 6.31
N GLU A 41 2.89 8.32 5.94
CA GLU A 41 3.29 8.51 4.54
C GLU A 41 3.55 7.17 3.85
N ILE A 42 4.16 6.21 4.55
CA ILE A 42 4.39 4.86 4.03
C ILE A 42 3.08 4.13 3.78
N VAL A 43 2.13 4.20 4.71
CA VAL A 43 0.79 3.60 4.52
C VAL A 43 0.07 4.27 3.34
N ARG A 44 0.12 5.60 3.26
CA ARG A 44 -0.49 6.35 2.14
C ARG A 44 0.16 5.99 0.79
N ALA A 45 1.47 5.81 0.75
CA ALA A 45 2.21 5.39 -0.44
C ALA A 45 1.90 3.93 -0.82
N ALA A 46 1.66 3.04 0.15
CA ALA A 46 1.23 1.67 -0.12
C ALA A 46 -0.15 1.64 -0.81
N PHE A 47 -1.11 2.43 -0.33
CA PHE A 47 -2.41 2.58 -1.00
C PHE A 47 -2.30 3.22 -2.38
N TYR A 48 -1.46 4.26 -2.50
CA TYR A 48 -1.19 4.89 -3.79
C TYR A 48 -0.61 3.89 -4.80
N ALA A 49 0.39 3.11 -4.40
CA ALA A 49 0.98 2.05 -5.23
C ALA A 49 -0.06 0.98 -5.59
N LEU A 50 -0.87 0.55 -4.61
CA LEU A 50 -1.95 -0.42 -4.87
C LEU A 50 -2.93 0.10 -5.92
N ILE A 51 -3.38 1.36 -5.83
CA ILE A 51 -4.32 1.96 -6.80
C ILE A 51 -3.64 2.19 -8.16
N ALA A 52 -2.40 2.71 -8.17
CA ALA A 52 -1.63 2.95 -9.39
C ALA A 52 -1.33 1.65 -10.15
N HIS A 53 -1.18 0.53 -9.43
CA HIS A 53 -0.98 -0.80 -10.01
C HIS A 53 -2.28 -1.61 -10.14
N ALA A 54 -3.40 -1.18 -9.55
CA ALA A 54 -4.70 -1.85 -9.68
C ALA A 54 -5.24 -1.84 -11.13
N GLY A 55 -4.86 -0.83 -11.92
CA GLY A 55 -5.16 -0.79 -13.35
C GLY A 55 -4.40 -1.83 -14.19
N ASN A 56 -3.40 -2.51 -13.63
CA ASN A 56 -2.59 -3.50 -14.32
C ASN A 56 -3.07 -4.95 -14.10
N ASP A 57 -4.04 -5.17 -13.21
CA ASP A 57 -4.46 -6.52 -12.79
C ASP A 57 -5.95 -6.52 -12.35
N PRO A 58 -6.89 -6.52 -13.31
CA PRO A 58 -8.32 -6.33 -13.05
C PRO A 58 -8.94 -7.41 -12.15
N GLU A 59 -8.36 -8.62 -12.10
CA GLU A 59 -8.80 -9.67 -11.18
C GLU A 59 -8.57 -9.30 -9.71
N LYS A 60 -7.44 -8.65 -9.38
CA LYS A 60 -7.18 -8.18 -8.02
C LYS A 60 -8.06 -7.00 -7.63
N ALA A 61 -8.38 -6.13 -8.59
CA ALA A 61 -9.30 -5.00 -8.36
C ALA A 61 -10.70 -5.50 -7.99
N GLY A 62 -11.19 -6.56 -8.65
CA GLY A 62 -12.47 -7.20 -8.31
C GLY A 62 -12.50 -7.75 -6.88
N ILE A 63 -11.46 -8.50 -6.49
CA ILE A 63 -11.35 -9.08 -5.13
C ILE A 63 -11.32 -7.98 -4.05
N LEU A 64 -10.61 -6.88 -4.29
CA LEU A 64 -10.53 -5.74 -3.37
C LEU A 64 -11.85 -4.96 -3.29
N GLN A 65 -12.58 -4.86 -4.40
CA GLN A 65 -13.90 -4.22 -4.44
C GLN A 65 -14.94 -5.03 -3.66
N ASP A 66 -14.98 -6.35 -3.84
CA ASP A 66 -15.89 -7.23 -3.09
C ASP A 66 -15.59 -7.17 -1.59
N PHE A 67 -14.31 -7.19 -1.22
CA PHE A 67 -13.89 -7.04 0.18
C PHE A 67 -14.35 -5.70 0.79
N ALA A 68 -14.22 -4.60 0.06
CA ALA A 68 -14.66 -3.28 0.54
C ALA A 68 -16.19 -3.19 0.73
N ILE A 69 -16.98 -3.84 -0.14
CA ILE A 69 -18.44 -3.88 -0.01
C ILE A 69 -18.85 -4.67 1.23
N THR A 70 -18.25 -5.85 1.46
CA THR A 70 -18.55 -6.68 2.62
C THR A 70 -18.19 -5.98 3.93
N GLN A 71 -17.04 -5.34 4.02
CA GLN A 71 -16.64 -4.61 5.24
C GLN A 71 -17.52 -3.39 5.52
N ARG A 72 -18.04 -2.72 4.48
CA ARG A 72 -18.98 -1.60 4.64
C ARG A 72 -20.38 -2.04 5.07
N ALA A 73 -20.78 -3.27 4.78
CA ALA A 73 -22.05 -3.84 5.23
C ALA A 73 -22.02 -4.23 6.72
N ASP A 74 -20.85 -4.64 7.22
CA ASP A 74 -20.64 -5.03 8.63
C ASP A 74 -20.53 -3.83 9.59
N GLU A 75 -20.29 -2.61 9.07
CA GLU A 75 -20.38 -1.36 9.86
C GLU A 75 -21.84 -0.86 10.06
N ILE A 76 -22.83 -1.60 9.54
CA ILE A 76 -24.26 -1.33 9.73
C ILE A 76 -24.90 -2.52 10.47
N GLU A 77 -24.38 -2.87 11.66
CA GLU A 77 -25.14 -3.57 12.70
C GLU A 77 -24.71 -3.10 14.10
#